data_AF-A0A6J0X780-F1
#
_entry.id   AF-A0A6J0X780-F1
#
_cell.length_a   1.000
_cell.length_b   1.000
_cell.length_c   1.000
_cell.angle_alpha   90.00
_cell.angle_beta   90.00
_cell.angle_gamma   90.00
#
_symmetry.space_group_name_H-M   'P 1'
#
loop_
_entity.id
_entity.type
_entity.pdbx_description
1 polymer ?
#
loop_
_entity_poly.entity_id
_entity_poly.type
_entity_poly.pdbx_seq_one_letter_code
_entity_poly.pdbx_strand_id
1 'polypeptide(L)'
;MEEVREGPELGGGMDEPVSPQEPASPPPPPSPPSPAAPETPGLPAPESPTEAHARQLLLQEWAPPGGSLELPPRLTWKLLFLRRPLYRNLLRSPNPEGINIYEPAPPTGPTQQPLEALGNFRGWHIRTEKLQQNLSWTVKQQCVDLLAEGLWEELLDDEQPRITVMDWFEDSRLDACVYELHVWLLAADRSTVIAQHHVAPRTSGRGPPGHWIQVSHVFRQYGPGVRFVHFLHKTKNRMERGGLRRTRVTDSSVSVQFRE
;
A
#
# COMPACT_ATOMS: atom_id res chain seq x y z
N MET A 1 -4.94 -68.48 57.83
CA MET A 1 -4.24 -68.31 59.11
C MET A 1 -5.01 -67.23 59.83
N GLU A 2 -5.98 -67.61 60.66
CA GLU A 2 -5.76 -67.88 62.10
C GLU A 2 -4.99 -66.73 62.76
N GLU A 3 -5.40 -66.12 63.86
CA GLU A 3 -6.62 -66.03 64.68
C GLU A 3 -6.18 -65.05 65.81
N VAL A 4 -7.10 -64.64 66.70
CA VAL A 4 -6.77 -64.18 68.08
C VAL A 4 -6.30 -62.70 68.16
N ARG A 5 -6.90 -61.80 68.97
CA ARG A 5 -7.26 -61.96 70.38
C ARG A 5 -8.16 -60.81 70.89
N GLU A 6 -9.17 -61.20 71.69
CA GLU A 6 -9.68 -60.61 72.96
C GLU A 6 -9.90 -59.09 73.05
N GLY A 7 -11.04 -58.58 73.53
CA GLY A 7 -11.82 -59.00 74.70
C GLY A 7 -12.42 -57.73 75.37
N PRO A 8 -13.22 -57.86 76.43
CA PRO A 8 -14.46 -57.11 76.69
C PRO A 8 -14.24 -55.90 77.64
N GLU A 9 -15.19 -55.04 78.00
CA GLU A 9 -16.28 -55.31 78.94
C GLU A 9 -17.25 -54.11 79.11
N LEU A 10 -18.42 -54.50 79.59
CA LEU A 10 -19.63 -53.80 80.00
C LEU A 10 -19.45 -52.72 81.10
N GLY A 11 -20.40 -51.79 81.11
CA GLY A 11 -20.76 -50.92 82.25
C GLY A 11 -21.08 -49.51 81.75
N GLY A 12 -22.30 -48.97 81.76
CA GLY A 12 -23.33 -49.01 82.79
C GLY A 12 -23.32 -47.66 83.53
N GLY A 13 -24.32 -46.80 83.30
CA GLY A 13 -24.56 -45.54 84.05
C GLY A 13 -24.82 -44.34 83.12
N MET A 14 -26.07 -43.95 82.89
CA MET A 14 -26.93 -43.03 83.67
C MET A 14 -26.92 -41.59 83.12
N ASP A 15 -28.14 -41.05 83.01
CA ASP A 15 -28.63 -39.83 82.35
C ASP A 15 -28.03 -38.47 82.77
N GLU A 16 -28.43 -37.44 81.99
CA GLU A 16 -28.60 -36.00 82.30
C GLU A 16 -27.64 -34.99 81.62
N PRO A 17 -27.98 -33.68 81.50
CA PRO A 17 -28.87 -33.14 80.47
C PRO A 17 -28.24 -31.97 79.67
N VAL A 18 -28.96 -31.54 78.63
CA VAL A 18 -28.63 -30.40 77.75
C VAL A 18 -28.58 -29.06 78.49
N SER A 19 -27.48 -28.32 78.34
CA SER A 19 -27.33 -26.91 78.77
C SER A 19 -27.62 -25.92 77.62
N PRO A 20 -28.09 -24.69 77.91
CA PRO A 20 -28.74 -23.81 76.93
C PRO A 20 -27.77 -22.97 76.07
N GLN A 21 -28.19 -22.68 74.83
CA GLN A 21 -27.49 -21.85 73.84
C GLN A 21 -27.47 -20.34 74.21
N GLU A 22 -26.32 -19.69 74.01
CA GLU A 22 -26.18 -18.22 73.98
C GLU A 22 -26.71 -17.62 72.65
N PRO A 23 -27.32 -16.42 72.65
CA PRO A 23 -27.88 -15.80 71.45
C PRO A 23 -26.82 -15.10 70.57
N ALA A 24 -26.97 -15.24 69.25
CA ALA A 24 -26.11 -14.63 68.23
C ALA A 24 -26.25 -13.10 68.12
N SER A 25 -25.14 -12.39 67.87
CA SER A 25 -25.10 -10.94 67.68
C SER A 25 -25.67 -10.48 66.31
N PRO A 26 -26.29 -9.28 66.22
CA PRO A 26 -26.88 -8.79 64.98
C PRO A 26 -25.84 -8.23 63.99
N PRO A 27 -26.16 -8.15 62.67
CA PRO A 27 -25.25 -7.71 61.63
C PRO A 27 -25.07 -6.17 61.60
N PRO A 28 -23.95 -5.66 61.03
CA PRO A 28 -23.68 -4.23 60.95
C PRO A 28 -24.51 -3.53 59.85
N PRO A 29 -24.70 -2.19 59.95
CA PRO A 29 -25.49 -1.43 58.99
C PRO A 29 -24.75 -1.17 57.66
N PRO A 30 -25.48 -0.88 56.56
CA PRO A 30 -24.90 -0.68 55.23
C PRO A 30 -24.15 0.66 55.10
N SER A 31 -23.12 0.68 54.24
CA SER A 31 -22.30 1.86 53.95
C SER A 31 -23.01 2.89 53.06
N PRO A 32 -22.68 4.21 53.18
CA PRO A 32 -23.31 5.25 52.38
C PRO A 32 -22.83 5.23 50.91
N PRO A 33 -23.65 5.71 49.96
CA PRO A 33 -23.30 5.74 48.54
C PRO A 33 -22.24 6.79 48.22
N SER A 34 -21.34 6.48 47.28
CA SER A 34 -20.28 7.39 46.81
C SER A 34 -20.84 8.56 45.99
N PRO A 35 -20.23 9.76 46.04
CA PRO A 35 -20.70 10.92 45.28
C PRO A 35 -20.45 10.73 43.77
N ALA A 36 -21.41 11.16 42.96
CA ALA A 36 -21.32 11.11 41.49
C ALA A 36 -20.20 12.04 40.98
N ALA A 37 -19.39 11.54 40.04
CA ALA A 37 -18.37 12.33 39.36
C ALA A 37 -19.01 13.38 38.43
N PRO A 38 -18.44 14.59 38.29
CA PRO A 38 -18.97 15.62 37.40
C PRO A 38 -18.79 15.21 35.93
N GLU A 39 -19.87 15.27 35.16
CA GLU A 39 -19.84 15.05 33.71
C GLU A 39 -18.98 16.13 33.04
N THR A 40 -17.96 15.70 32.30
CA THR A 40 -17.12 16.60 31.49
C THR A 40 -17.87 16.97 30.22
N PRO A 41 -18.07 18.26 29.88
CA PRO A 41 -18.73 18.65 28.63
C PRO A 41 -17.94 18.10 27.44
N GLY A 42 -18.61 17.29 26.60
CA GLY A 42 -18.00 16.71 25.40
C GLY A 42 -17.50 17.80 24.46
N LEU A 43 -16.22 17.71 24.06
CA LEU A 43 -15.65 18.54 23.00
C LEU A 43 -16.50 18.39 21.72
N PRO A 44 -16.80 19.48 20.99
CA PRO A 44 -17.53 19.38 19.74
C PRO A 44 -16.77 18.50 18.76
N ALA A 45 -17.46 17.53 18.15
CA ALA A 45 -16.90 16.68 17.12
C ALA A 45 -16.38 17.56 15.97
N PRO A 46 -15.22 17.22 15.34
CA PRO A 46 -14.68 18.01 14.25
C PRO A 46 -15.74 18.13 13.14
N GLU A 47 -16.11 19.37 12.80
CA GLU A 47 -17.11 19.63 11.79
C GLU A 47 -16.68 19.02 10.45
N SER A 48 -17.53 18.15 9.89
CA SER A 48 -17.25 17.56 8.59
C SER A 48 -17.17 18.67 7.53
N PRO A 49 -16.18 18.66 6.61
CA PRO A 49 -15.99 19.74 5.65
C PRO A 49 -17.24 19.94 4.79
N THR A 50 -17.58 21.21 4.52
CA THR A 50 -18.67 21.57 3.60
C THR A 50 -18.26 21.31 2.15
N GLU A 51 -19.24 21.12 1.27
CA GLU A 51 -18.99 20.86 -0.16
C GLU A 51 -18.20 21.99 -0.83
N ALA A 52 -18.56 23.25 -0.54
CA ALA A 52 -17.88 24.42 -1.09
C ALA A 52 -16.42 24.52 -0.62
N HIS A 53 -16.15 24.21 0.65
CA HIS A 53 -14.81 24.24 1.20
C HIS A 53 -13.93 23.13 0.60
N ALA A 54 -14.47 21.90 0.53
CA ALA A 54 -13.80 20.78 -0.11
C ALA A 54 -13.48 21.09 -1.58
N ARG A 55 -14.43 21.68 -2.31
CA ARG A 55 -14.24 22.11 -3.70
C ARG A 55 -13.10 23.11 -3.84
N GLN A 56 -13.09 24.15 -3.01
CA GLN A 56 -12.06 25.19 -3.07
C GLN A 56 -10.66 24.61 -2.87
N LEU A 57 -10.47 23.76 -1.85
CA LEU A 57 -9.17 23.16 -1.55
C LEU A 57 -8.72 22.19 -2.65
N LEU A 58 -9.62 21.32 -3.13
CA LEU A 58 -9.27 20.36 -4.18
C LEU A 58 -8.99 21.05 -5.52
N LEU A 59 -9.68 22.13 -5.86
CA LEU A 59 -9.35 22.91 -7.05
C LEU A 59 -7.99 23.59 -6.94
N GLN A 60 -7.62 24.10 -5.76
CA GLN A 60 -6.29 24.68 -5.57
C GLN A 60 -5.17 23.64 -5.76
N GLU A 61 -5.44 22.38 -5.42
CA GLU A 61 -4.46 21.29 -5.49
C GLU A 61 -4.43 20.58 -6.85
N TRP A 62 -5.60 20.34 -7.45
CA TRP A 62 -5.75 19.47 -8.62
C TRP A 62 -6.09 20.21 -9.90
N ALA A 63 -6.50 21.48 -9.85
CA ALA A 63 -6.87 22.19 -11.07
C ALA A 63 -5.63 22.45 -11.93
N PRO A 64 -5.70 22.16 -13.25
CA PRO A 64 -4.63 22.50 -14.16
C PRO A 64 -4.52 24.04 -14.27
N PRO A 65 -3.32 24.58 -14.57
CA PRO A 65 -3.13 26.01 -14.76
C PRO A 65 -4.06 26.54 -15.86
N GLY A 66 -5.06 27.35 -15.49
CA GLY A 66 -6.00 27.95 -16.43
C GLY A 66 -7.18 27.08 -16.88
N GLY A 67 -7.38 25.89 -16.30
CA GLY A 67 -8.53 25.02 -16.60
C GLY A 67 -9.50 24.88 -15.42
N SER A 68 -10.70 24.34 -15.70
CA SER A 68 -11.66 23.91 -14.68
C SER A 68 -11.67 22.39 -14.55
N LEU A 69 -11.70 21.89 -13.30
CA LEU A 69 -11.92 20.48 -13.03
C LEU A 69 -13.43 20.27 -12.82
N GLU A 70 -14.08 19.68 -13.81
CA GLU A 70 -15.50 19.30 -13.73
C GLU A 70 -15.61 17.89 -13.12
N LEU A 71 -16.43 17.76 -12.07
CA LEU A 71 -16.71 16.47 -11.48
C LEU A 71 -17.93 15.83 -12.16
N PRO A 72 -17.91 14.51 -12.37
CA PRO A 72 -19.11 13.78 -12.71
C PRO A 72 -20.26 14.00 -11.72
N PRO A 73 -21.53 14.00 -12.17
CA PRO A 73 -22.68 14.32 -11.32
C PRO A 73 -22.86 13.40 -10.10
N ARG A 74 -22.30 12.19 -10.14
CA ARG A 74 -22.41 11.19 -9.06
C ARG A 74 -21.38 11.42 -7.95
N LEU A 75 -20.44 12.33 -8.15
CA LEU A 75 -19.34 12.59 -7.22
C LEU A 75 -19.52 13.92 -6.51
N THR A 76 -19.14 13.93 -5.23
CA THR A 76 -19.10 15.15 -4.42
C THR A 76 -17.65 15.50 -4.09
N TRP A 77 -17.35 16.80 -4.05
CA TRP A 77 -16.06 17.32 -3.61
C TRP A 77 -15.75 16.88 -2.18
N LYS A 78 -16.75 16.84 -1.30
CA LYS A 78 -16.59 16.33 0.07
C LYS A 78 -16.11 14.89 0.10
N LEU A 79 -16.68 14.01 -0.72
CA LEU A 79 -16.27 12.61 -0.78
C LEU A 79 -14.81 12.47 -1.24
N LEU A 80 -14.44 13.16 -2.33
CA LEU A 80 -13.07 13.14 -2.86
C LEU A 80 -12.07 13.73 -1.87
N PHE A 81 -12.46 14.78 -1.14
CA PHE A 81 -11.62 15.44 -0.15
C PHE A 81 -11.33 14.53 1.05
N LEU A 82 -12.33 13.76 1.49
CA LEU A 82 -12.17 12.82 2.60
C LEU A 82 -11.40 11.55 2.18
N ARG A 83 -11.62 11.04 0.97
CA ARG A 83 -11.01 9.79 0.49
C ARG A 83 -9.62 9.97 -0.12
N ARG A 84 -9.31 11.16 -0.67
CA ARG A 84 -8.08 11.47 -1.43
C ARG A 84 -7.63 10.36 -2.41
N PRO A 85 -8.51 9.86 -3.30
CA PRO A 85 -8.20 8.69 -4.12
C PRO A 85 -7.41 9.02 -5.40
N LEU A 86 -7.33 10.30 -5.78
CA LEU A 86 -6.83 10.76 -7.08
C LEU A 86 -5.54 11.58 -6.95
N TYR A 87 -4.86 11.81 -8.07
CA TYR A 87 -3.70 12.71 -8.22
C TYR A 87 -2.53 12.40 -7.28
N ARG A 88 -2.36 11.13 -6.90
CA ARG A 88 -1.21 10.64 -6.16
C ARG A 88 -0.60 9.43 -6.85
N ASN A 89 0.69 9.21 -6.62
CA ASN A 89 1.36 8.00 -7.10
C ASN A 89 0.94 6.80 -6.25
N LEU A 90 0.49 5.74 -6.89
CA LEU A 90 0.07 4.48 -6.27
C LEU A 90 1.21 3.46 -6.16
N LEU A 91 2.34 3.70 -6.84
CA LEU A 91 3.53 2.86 -6.70
C LEU A 91 4.29 3.20 -5.42
N ARG A 92 4.80 2.17 -4.73
CA ARG A 92 5.70 2.34 -3.58
C ARG A 92 7.13 2.53 -4.08
N SER A 93 7.87 3.40 -3.41
CA SER A 93 9.27 3.73 -3.73
C SER A 93 9.50 3.97 -5.24
N PRO A 94 8.83 4.96 -5.85
CA PRO A 94 8.89 5.21 -7.29
C PRO A 94 10.26 5.69 -7.79
N ASN A 95 11.04 6.32 -6.91
CA ASN A 95 12.40 6.78 -7.13
C ASN A 95 13.34 6.13 -6.10
N PRO A 96 13.72 4.86 -6.31
CA PRO A 96 14.40 4.08 -5.28
C PRO A 96 15.81 4.61 -4.99
N GLU A 97 16.54 5.09 -5.99
CA GLU A 97 17.91 5.60 -5.87
C GLU A 97 17.95 7.11 -5.58
N GLY A 98 16.81 7.80 -5.50
CA GLY A 98 16.74 9.25 -5.25
C GLY A 98 17.32 10.12 -6.37
N ILE A 99 17.22 9.66 -7.62
CA ILE A 99 17.88 10.28 -8.78
C ILE A 99 16.98 11.35 -9.38
N ASN A 100 17.55 12.53 -9.65
CA ASN A 100 16.89 13.65 -10.31
C ASN A 100 16.86 13.46 -11.84
N ILE A 101 15.69 13.33 -12.43
CA ILE A 101 15.50 13.20 -13.89
C ILE A 101 15.79 14.48 -14.69
N TYR A 102 15.84 15.64 -14.03
CA TYR A 102 16.18 16.92 -14.68
C TYR A 102 17.69 17.12 -14.85
N GLU A 103 18.49 16.22 -14.29
CA GLU A 103 19.94 16.14 -14.46
C GLU A 103 20.30 14.89 -15.27
N PRO A 104 21.43 14.88 -15.99
CA PRO A 104 21.94 13.65 -16.61
C PRO A 104 22.07 12.55 -15.57
N ALA A 105 21.79 11.31 -15.98
CA ALA A 105 21.97 10.14 -15.13
C ALA A 105 23.42 10.13 -14.57
N PRO A 106 23.60 9.89 -13.26
CA PRO A 106 24.92 9.92 -12.65
C PRO A 106 25.92 9.03 -13.41
N PRO A 107 27.14 9.49 -13.70
CA PRO A 107 28.14 8.65 -14.34
C PRO A 107 28.36 7.41 -13.49
N THR A 108 28.09 6.22 -14.01
CA THR A 108 28.27 5.00 -13.21
C THR A 108 28.76 3.86 -14.07
N GLY A 109 29.92 3.33 -13.67
CA GLY A 109 30.53 2.15 -14.25
C GLY A 109 29.91 0.86 -13.71
N PRO A 110 30.49 -0.30 -14.05
CA PRO A 110 30.10 -1.56 -13.44
C PRO A 110 30.29 -1.51 -11.91
N THR A 111 29.35 -2.11 -11.18
CA THR A 111 29.39 -2.20 -9.72
C THR A 111 29.18 -3.63 -9.25
N GLN A 112 29.83 -4.01 -8.16
CA GLN A 112 29.61 -5.27 -7.46
C GLN A 112 28.58 -5.14 -6.33
N GLN A 113 28.13 -3.92 -6.03
CA GLN A 113 27.13 -3.70 -5.00
C GLN A 113 25.80 -4.33 -5.43
N PRO A 114 25.11 -5.04 -4.50
CA PRO A 114 23.78 -5.56 -4.77
C PRO A 114 22.78 -4.39 -4.94
N LEU A 115 21.67 -4.64 -5.63
CA LEU A 115 20.70 -3.60 -5.97
C LEU A 115 20.14 -2.91 -4.72
N GLU A 116 19.91 -3.67 -3.65
CA GLU A 116 19.34 -3.22 -2.38
C GLU A 116 20.25 -2.23 -1.64
N ALA A 117 21.56 -2.25 -1.91
CA ALA A 117 22.50 -1.29 -1.34
C ALA A 117 22.48 0.07 -2.05
N LEU A 118 21.82 0.16 -3.21
CA LEU A 118 21.85 1.34 -4.08
C LEU A 118 20.64 2.26 -3.85
N GLY A 119 19.62 1.81 -3.12
CA GLY A 119 18.41 2.58 -2.91
C GLY A 119 17.32 1.83 -2.14
N ASN A 120 16.19 2.50 -1.94
CA ASN A 120 15.03 1.93 -1.28
C ASN A 120 14.10 1.27 -2.30
N PHE A 121 14.16 -0.05 -2.42
CA PHE A 121 13.31 -0.83 -3.32
C PHE A 121 12.09 -1.45 -2.62
N ARG A 122 11.68 -0.96 -1.44
CA ARG A 122 10.54 -1.52 -0.71
C ARG A 122 9.26 -1.52 -1.57
N GLY A 123 8.57 -2.66 -1.61
CA GLY A 123 7.35 -2.86 -2.38
C GLY A 123 7.59 -3.43 -3.78
N TRP A 124 8.81 -3.29 -4.33
CA TRP A 124 9.15 -3.89 -5.61
C TRP A 124 9.47 -5.37 -5.48
N HIS A 125 8.86 -6.18 -6.34
CA HIS A 125 9.29 -7.56 -6.57
C HIS A 125 10.32 -7.54 -7.68
N ILE A 126 11.57 -7.91 -7.36
CA ILE A 126 12.69 -7.81 -8.27
C ILE A 126 13.24 -9.19 -8.59
N ARG A 127 13.47 -9.45 -9.88
CA ARG A 127 14.15 -10.66 -10.34
C ARG A 127 15.14 -10.33 -11.45
N THR A 128 16.09 -11.23 -11.65
CA THR A 128 17.04 -11.16 -12.76
C THR A 128 16.74 -12.25 -13.76
N GLU A 129 16.61 -11.89 -15.03
CA GLU A 129 16.49 -12.85 -16.14
C GLU A 129 17.78 -12.83 -16.95
N LYS A 130 18.49 -13.96 -17.02
CA LYS A 130 19.75 -14.05 -17.75
C LYS A 130 19.50 -14.09 -19.26
N LEU A 131 20.33 -13.39 -20.02
CA LEU A 131 20.32 -13.37 -21.48
C LEU A 131 21.66 -13.90 -22.01
N GLN A 132 21.76 -14.03 -23.34
CA GLN A 132 23.02 -14.36 -24.00
C GLN A 132 24.04 -13.23 -23.88
N GLN A 133 25.30 -13.53 -24.22
CA GLN A 133 26.36 -12.53 -24.39
C GLN A 133 26.54 -11.63 -23.18
N ASN A 134 26.59 -12.18 -21.96
CA ASN A 134 26.77 -11.47 -20.68
C ASN A 134 25.69 -10.44 -20.30
N LEU A 135 24.57 -10.40 -21.02
CA LEU A 135 23.43 -9.53 -20.75
C LEU A 135 22.46 -10.15 -19.73
N SER A 136 21.65 -9.30 -19.11
CA SER A 136 20.53 -9.74 -18.27
C SER A 136 19.46 -8.65 -18.20
N TRP A 137 18.22 -9.03 -17.94
CA TRP A 137 17.18 -8.11 -17.50
C TRP A 137 17.15 -8.05 -15.98
N THR A 138 17.09 -6.85 -15.41
CA THR A 138 16.47 -6.64 -14.11
C THR A 138 14.99 -6.35 -14.35
N VAL A 139 14.14 -7.19 -13.79
CA VAL A 139 12.68 -7.03 -13.86
C VAL A 139 12.21 -6.54 -12.50
N LYS A 140 11.48 -5.42 -12.47
CA LYS A 140 10.81 -4.95 -11.26
C LYS A 140 9.33 -4.82 -11.53
N GLN A 141 8.52 -5.25 -10.57
CA GLN A 141 7.07 -5.18 -10.69
C GLN A 141 6.39 -4.84 -9.35
N GLN A 142 5.24 -4.18 -9.47
CA GLN A 142 4.28 -3.94 -8.39
C GLN A 142 2.87 -4.22 -8.92
N CYS A 143 2.03 -4.79 -8.06
CA CYS A 143 0.62 -4.96 -8.33
C CYS A 143 -0.16 -4.09 -7.34
N VAL A 144 -0.83 -3.06 -7.86
CA VAL A 144 -1.59 -2.10 -7.07
C VAL A 144 -3.01 -2.60 -6.94
N ASP A 145 -3.49 -2.76 -5.71
CA ASP A 145 -4.89 -3.01 -5.39
C ASP A 145 -5.63 -1.66 -5.30
N LEU A 146 -6.46 -1.35 -6.29
CA LEU A 146 -7.11 -0.05 -6.39
C LEU A 146 -8.12 0.18 -5.27
N LEU A 147 -8.81 -0.88 -4.82
CA LEU A 147 -9.76 -0.79 -3.72
C LEU A 147 -9.05 -0.51 -2.40
N ALA A 148 -7.93 -1.21 -2.15
CA ALA A 148 -7.11 -0.98 -0.96
C ALA A 148 -6.46 0.41 -0.96
N GLU A 149 -6.19 0.98 -2.14
CA GLU A 149 -5.73 2.36 -2.31
C GLU A 149 -6.88 3.40 -2.25
N GLY A 150 -8.11 2.97 -1.95
CA GLY A 150 -9.25 3.86 -1.65
C GLY A 150 -10.08 4.28 -2.86
N LEU A 151 -9.84 3.70 -4.04
CA LEU A 151 -10.72 3.85 -5.20
C LEU A 151 -11.85 2.83 -5.09
N TRP A 152 -13.10 3.24 -5.10
CA TRP A 152 -14.24 2.32 -4.97
C TRP A 152 -14.77 1.84 -6.32
N GLU A 153 -15.62 0.82 -6.31
CA GLU A 153 -16.09 0.14 -7.53
C GLU A 153 -16.83 1.07 -8.47
N GLU A 154 -17.78 1.86 -7.98
CA GLU A 154 -18.57 2.79 -8.81
C GLU A 154 -17.69 3.87 -9.47
N LEU A 155 -16.62 4.32 -8.79
CA LEU A 155 -15.66 5.24 -9.40
C LEU A 155 -14.91 4.57 -10.56
N LEU A 156 -14.50 3.32 -10.40
CA LEU A 156 -13.73 2.60 -11.42
C LEU A 156 -14.61 2.10 -12.57
N ASP A 157 -15.84 1.69 -12.28
CA ASP A 157 -16.72 1.02 -13.23
C ASP A 157 -17.58 2.00 -14.03
N ASP A 158 -18.15 3.02 -13.38
CA ASP A 158 -19.04 3.99 -14.03
C ASP A 158 -18.27 5.21 -14.55
N GLU A 159 -17.44 5.82 -13.69
CA GLU A 159 -16.75 7.07 -14.02
C GLU A 159 -15.46 6.84 -14.82
N GLN A 160 -14.86 5.65 -14.71
CA GLN A 160 -13.67 5.19 -15.43
C GLN A 160 -12.60 6.30 -15.55
N PRO A 161 -12.13 6.89 -14.43
CA PRO A 161 -11.13 7.95 -14.45
C PRO A 161 -9.86 7.46 -15.16
N ARG A 162 -9.11 8.39 -15.75
CA ARG A 162 -7.90 8.06 -16.50
C ARG A 162 -6.88 7.42 -15.55
N ILE A 163 -6.35 6.27 -15.94
CA ILE A 163 -5.21 5.65 -15.25
C ILE A 163 -3.97 5.99 -16.07
N THR A 164 -3.14 6.89 -15.53
CA THR A 164 -1.92 7.37 -16.16
C THR A 164 -0.74 6.59 -15.62
N VAL A 165 0.09 6.10 -16.52
CA VAL A 165 1.36 5.43 -16.24
C VAL A 165 2.47 6.31 -16.78
N MET A 166 3.51 6.52 -15.99
CA MET A 166 4.75 7.15 -16.44
C MET A 166 5.96 6.38 -15.91
N ASP A 167 7.05 6.44 -16.65
CA ASP A 167 8.34 5.92 -16.21
C ASP A 167 9.47 6.66 -16.93
N TRP A 168 10.66 6.66 -16.32
CA TRP A 168 11.84 7.27 -16.91
C TRP A 168 13.00 6.29 -16.88
N PHE A 169 13.57 6.01 -18.04
CA PHE A 169 14.73 5.12 -18.14
C PHE A 169 15.92 5.83 -18.78
N GLU A 170 17.11 5.36 -18.43
CA GLU A 170 18.37 5.87 -18.96
C GLU A 170 18.68 5.26 -20.33
N ASP A 171 19.07 6.08 -21.32
CA ASP A 171 19.74 5.56 -22.52
C ASP A 171 21.19 5.16 -22.19
N SER A 172 21.34 3.96 -21.64
CA SER A 172 22.61 3.38 -21.19
C SER A 172 23.51 2.92 -22.35
N ARG A 173 22.95 2.83 -23.57
CA ARG A 173 23.61 2.30 -24.79
C ARG A 173 24.17 0.89 -24.64
N LEU A 174 23.60 0.10 -23.73
CA LEU A 174 24.04 -1.29 -23.54
C LEU A 174 23.60 -2.21 -24.69
N ASP A 175 22.47 -1.88 -25.31
CA ASP A 175 21.84 -2.57 -26.43
C ASP A 175 20.97 -1.56 -27.20
N ALA A 176 20.44 -1.92 -28.37
CA ALA A 176 19.45 -1.14 -29.10
C ALA A 176 18.11 -1.03 -28.35
N CYS A 177 17.80 -2.02 -27.49
CA CYS A 177 16.60 -2.05 -26.66
C CYS A 177 17.00 -2.35 -25.22
N VAL A 178 17.08 -1.32 -24.39
CA VAL A 178 17.54 -1.41 -22.99
C VAL A 178 16.39 -1.38 -21.97
N TYR A 179 15.17 -1.15 -22.42
CA TYR A 179 14.00 -0.97 -21.58
C TYR A 179 12.76 -1.62 -22.18
N GLU A 180 11.93 -2.22 -21.33
CA GLU A 180 10.57 -2.69 -21.66
C GLU A 180 9.62 -2.26 -20.54
N LEU A 181 8.43 -1.79 -20.91
CA LEU A 181 7.31 -1.52 -19.99
C LEU A 181 6.14 -2.42 -20.35
N HIS A 182 5.58 -3.04 -19.32
CA HIS A 182 4.36 -3.82 -19.42
C HIS A 182 3.41 -3.44 -18.30
N VAL A 183 2.20 -3.02 -18.67
CA VAL A 183 1.15 -2.70 -17.72
C VAL A 183 -0.12 -3.42 -18.09
N TRP A 184 -0.78 -3.99 -17.09
CA TRP A 184 -2.09 -4.61 -17.22
C TRP A 184 -3.08 -3.98 -16.23
N LEU A 185 -4.28 -3.68 -16.73
CA LEU A 185 -5.46 -3.47 -15.91
C LEU A 185 -6.16 -4.82 -15.76
N LEU A 186 -6.28 -5.29 -14.53
CA LEU A 186 -6.77 -6.63 -14.22
C LEU A 186 -8.08 -6.58 -13.44
N ALA A 187 -8.92 -7.59 -13.64
CA ALA A 187 -10.14 -7.79 -12.88
C ALA A 187 -9.87 -8.27 -11.44
N ALA A 188 -10.94 -8.46 -10.66
CA ALA A 188 -10.88 -8.89 -9.26
C ALA A 188 -10.11 -10.21 -9.03
N ASP A 189 -10.08 -11.11 -10.03
CA ASP A 189 -9.38 -12.38 -9.98
C ASP A 189 -7.86 -12.27 -10.15
N ARG A 190 -7.33 -11.06 -10.39
CA ARG A 190 -5.91 -10.76 -10.66
C ARG A 190 -5.33 -11.48 -11.88
N SER A 191 -6.16 -11.98 -12.79
CA SER A 191 -5.70 -12.74 -13.96
C SER A 191 -6.39 -12.34 -15.26
N THR A 192 -7.68 -11.99 -15.18
CA THR A 192 -8.44 -11.51 -16.34
C THR A 192 -7.94 -10.12 -16.73
N VAL A 193 -7.38 -10.01 -17.93
CA VAL A 193 -6.87 -8.75 -18.48
C VAL A 193 -8.02 -7.97 -19.10
N ILE A 194 -8.27 -6.77 -18.58
CA ILE A 194 -9.27 -5.83 -19.10
C ILE A 194 -8.65 -4.92 -20.15
N ALA A 195 -7.45 -4.40 -19.86
CA ALA A 195 -6.66 -3.62 -20.81
C ALA A 195 -5.17 -3.84 -20.55
N GLN A 196 -4.33 -3.60 -21.56
CA GLN A 196 -2.89 -3.70 -21.41
C GLN A 196 -2.14 -2.72 -22.30
N HIS A 197 -0.94 -2.37 -21.87
CA HIS A 197 -0.01 -1.56 -22.64
C HIS A 197 1.38 -2.15 -22.55
N HIS A 198 2.01 -2.37 -23.71
CA HIS A 198 3.36 -2.89 -23.82
C HIS A 198 4.17 -2.02 -24.76
N VAL A 199 5.38 -1.65 -24.35
CA VAL A 199 6.30 -0.89 -25.18
C VAL A 199 7.75 -1.26 -24.88
N ALA A 200 8.54 -1.33 -25.94
CA ALA A 200 9.98 -1.62 -25.89
C ALA A 200 10.71 -0.60 -26.78
N PRO A 201 10.86 0.65 -26.32
CA PRO A 201 11.46 1.72 -27.12
C PRO A 201 12.90 1.35 -27.49
N ARG A 202 13.25 1.56 -28.76
CA ARG A 202 14.63 1.46 -29.23
C ARG A 202 15.33 2.79 -29.04
N THR A 203 16.50 2.78 -28.41
CA THR A 203 17.29 4.00 -28.28
C THR A 203 18.11 4.21 -29.56
N SER A 204 18.12 5.44 -30.05
CA SER A 204 18.85 5.78 -31.28
C SER A 204 20.37 5.91 -31.04
N GLY A 205 20.79 5.96 -29.77
CA GLY A 205 22.16 6.25 -29.36
C GLY A 205 22.62 7.68 -29.68
N ARG A 206 21.74 8.53 -30.22
CA ARG A 206 22.02 9.93 -30.54
C ARG A 206 21.72 10.82 -29.33
N GLY A 207 22.63 11.74 -29.01
CA GLY A 207 22.52 12.66 -27.87
C GLY A 207 23.66 12.50 -26.87
N PRO A 208 23.63 13.22 -25.75
CA PRO A 208 24.57 13.01 -24.65
C PRO A 208 24.34 11.63 -24.01
N PRO A 209 25.40 10.96 -23.51
CA PRO A 209 25.25 9.73 -22.74
C PRO A 209 24.48 10.01 -21.44
N GLY A 210 23.68 9.04 -20.99
CA GLY A 210 22.96 9.14 -19.73
C GLY A 210 21.78 10.13 -19.73
N HIS A 211 21.20 10.46 -20.88
CA HIS A 211 19.94 11.22 -20.89
C HIS A 211 18.76 10.32 -20.53
N TRP A 212 17.75 10.92 -19.92
CA TRP A 212 16.50 10.25 -19.55
C TRP A 212 15.51 10.24 -20.70
N ILE A 213 14.85 9.10 -20.88
CA ILE A 213 13.76 8.93 -21.84
C ILE A 213 12.49 8.66 -21.05
N GLN A 214 11.48 9.49 -21.29
CA GLN A 214 10.15 9.33 -20.72
C GLN A 214 9.35 8.30 -21.52
N VAL A 215 8.63 7.45 -20.81
CA VAL A 215 7.57 6.61 -21.36
C VAL A 215 6.28 6.94 -20.61
N SER A 216 5.19 7.14 -21.34
CA SER A 216 3.89 7.40 -20.74
C SER A 216 2.75 6.71 -21.49
N HIS A 217 1.72 6.32 -20.75
CA HIS A 217 0.50 5.77 -21.29
C HIS A 217 -0.68 6.19 -20.44
N VAL A 218 -1.85 6.34 -21.08
CA VAL A 218 -3.08 6.71 -20.38
C VAL A 218 -4.19 5.77 -20.83
N PHE A 219 -4.64 4.92 -19.91
CA PHE A 219 -5.84 4.10 -20.12
C PHE A 219 -7.08 4.99 -19.97
N ARG A 220 -7.97 4.91 -20.96
CA ARG A 220 -9.24 5.63 -21.01
C ARG A 220 -10.32 4.65 -21.42
N GLN A 221 -11.53 4.83 -20.89
CA GLN A 221 -12.70 4.04 -21.30
C GLN A 221 -12.39 2.53 -21.31
N TYR A 222 -11.71 2.06 -20.26
CA TYR A 222 -11.21 0.68 -20.16
C TYR A 222 -12.35 -0.32 -19.88
N GLY A 223 -13.57 0.14 -19.67
CA GLY A 223 -14.71 -0.70 -19.30
C GLY A 223 -14.75 -1.00 -17.80
N PRO A 224 -15.87 -1.54 -17.30
CA PRO A 224 -16.01 -1.87 -15.88
C PRO A 224 -15.16 -3.08 -15.48
N GLY A 225 -14.93 -3.23 -14.18
CA GLY A 225 -14.34 -4.41 -13.56
C GLY A 225 -12.87 -4.29 -13.19
N VAL A 226 -12.20 -3.18 -13.48
CA VAL A 226 -10.78 -2.99 -13.12
C VAL A 226 -10.63 -2.91 -11.61
N ARG A 227 -9.76 -3.75 -11.05
CA ARG A 227 -9.47 -3.80 -9.61
C ARG A 227 -7.98 -3.74 -9.31
N PHE A 228 -7.13 -4.13 -10.25
CA PHE A 228 -5.69 -4.08 -10.08
C PHE A 228 -4.97 -3.42 -11.26
N VAL A 229 -3.85 -2.77 -10.95
CA VAL A 229 -2.86 -2.35 -11.95
C VAL A 229 -1.58 -3.13 -11.71
N HIS A 230 -1.23 -4.01 -12.64
CA HIS A 230 0.06 -4.70 -12.61
C HIS A 230 1.05 -3.90 -13.46
N PHE A 231 1.98 -3.22 -12.79
CA PHE A 231 3.07 -2.48 -13.40
C PHE A 231 4.35 -3.33 -13.39
N LEU A 232 4.99 -3.47 -14.54
CA LEU A 232 6.26 -4.18 -14.68
C LEU A 232 7.14 -3.42 -15.67
N HIS A 233 8.38 -3.14 -15.27
CA HIS A 233 9.41 -2.72 -16.20
C HIS A 233 10.60 -3.68 -16.19
N LYS A 234 11.37 -3.64 -17.28
CA LYS A 234 12.60 -4.39 -17.44
C LYS A 234 13.69 -3.44 -17.88
N THR A 235 14.85 -3.51 -17.23
CA THR A 235 16.05 -2.78 -17.64
C THR A 235 17.17 -3.74 -17.98
N LYS A 236 17.84 -3.52 -19.11
CA LYS A 236 18.89 -4.40 -19.59
C LYS A 236 20.21 -4.00 -18.96
N ASN A 237 20.98 -4.98 -18.51
CA ASN A 237 22.26 -4.81 -17.85
C ASN A 237 23.31 -5.67 -18.53
N ARG A 238 24.57 -5.31 -18.37
CA ARG A 238 25.72 -6.04 -18.91
C ARG A 238 26.70 -6.39 -17.79
N MET A 239 27.14 -7.64 -17.74
CA MET A 239 28.24 -8.03 -16.86
C MET A 239 29.58 -7.66 -17.51
N GLU A 240 30.37 -6.84 -16.82
CA GLU A 240 31.67 -6.34 -17.30
C GLU A 240 32.76 -6.59 -16.25
N ARG A 241 34.02 -6.29 -16.58
CA ARG A 241 35.09 -6.28 -15.58
C ARG A 241 34.75 -5.21 -14.52
N GLY A 242 34.73 -5.59 -13.25
CA GLY A 242 34.33 -4.71 -12.15
C GLY A 242 32.87 -4.82 -11.73
N GLY A 243 32.07 -5.70 -12.37
CA GLY A 243 30.71 -6.03 -11.93
C GLY A 243 29.61 -5.73 -12.95
N LEU A 244 28.40 -5.50 -12.47
CA LEU A 244 27.21 -5.29 -13.29
C LEU A 244 27.10 -3.81 -13.68
N ARG A 245 27.14 -3.53 -14.99
CA ARG A 245 26.76 -2.23 -15.54
C ARG A 245 25.26 -2.23 -15.80
N ARG A 246 24.53 -1.33 -15.14
CA ARG A 246 23.07 -1.32 -15.12
C ARG A 246 22.49 -0.24 -16.01
N THR A 247 21.32 -0.51 -16.60
CA THR A 247 20.43 0.55 -17.09
C THR A 247 19.52 0.99 -15.96
N ARG A 248 19.48 2.29 -15.68
CA ARG A 248 18.63 2.84 -14.62
C ARG A 248 17.21 3.12 -15.09
N VAL A 249 16.32 3.11 -14.11
CA VAL A 249 14.92 3.48 -14.23
C VAL A 249 14.47 4.12 -12.92
N THR A 250 13.73 5.20 -13.00
CA THR A 250 13.34 6.03 -11.87
C THR A 250 12.07 6.83 -12.15
N ASP A 251 11.54 7.49 -11.12
CA ASP A 251 10.32 8.31 -11.18
C ASP A 251 9.14 7.59 -11.84
N SER A 252 9.02 6.28 -11.58
CA SER A 252 7.90 5.47 -12.06
C SER A 252 6.61 5.91 -11.37
N SER A 253 5.50 6.03 -12.11
CA SER A 253 4.22 6.38 -11.52
C SER A 253 3.05 5.63 -12.13
N VAL A 254 2.08 5.35 -11.26
CA VAL A 254 0.70 5.02 -11.63
C VAL A 254 -0.18 5.99 -10.85
N SER A 255 -0.94 6.82 -11.54
CA SER A 255 -1.88 7.76 -10.93
C SER A 255 -3.25 7.62 -11.56
N VAL A 256 -4.27 7.95 -10.78
CA VAL A 256 -5.66 8.01 -11.25
C VAL A 256 -6.13 9.44 -11.15
N GLN A 257 -6.71 9.95 -12.23
CA GLN A 257 -7.10 11.35 -12.34
C GLN A 257 -8.30 11.54 -13.24
N PHE A 258 -9.10 12.56 -12.95
CA PHE A 258 -10.10 13.02 -13.90
C PHE A 258 -9.44 13.78 -15.04
N ARG A 259 -10.22 14.04 -16.09
CA ARG A 259 -9.75 14.59 -17.36
C ARG A 259 -8.89 15.84 -17.15
N GLU A 260 -7.80 15.92 -17.92
CA GLU A 260 -7.32 17.16 -18.54
C GLU A 260 -8.22 17.50 -19.72
#